data_AF-A0A7J6QFJ6-F1
#
_entry.id   AF-A0A7J6QFJ6-F1
#
_cell.length_a   1.000
_cell.length_b   1.000
_cell.length_c   1.000
_cell.angle_alpha   90.00
_cell.angle_beta   90.00
_cell.angle_gamma   90.00
#
_symmetry.space_group_name_H-M   'P 1'
#
loop_
_entity.id
_entity.type
_entity.pdbx_description
1 polymer ?
#
loop_
_entity_poly.entity_id
_entity_poly.type
_entity_poly.pdbx_seq_one_letter_code
_entity_poly.pdbx_strand_id
1 'polypeptide(L)'
;MKRKPSCSKQRLLFLGWGAAAAEALLAVNALEPMSESDSARRSVVPSDAGDIKFECLVITHEKQSDDVDLRELSRERGLQCLTVGDENHDDILLARAEEFQPDLVLCASYRKRVPREVLD
;
A
#
# COMPACT_ATOMS: atom_id res chain seq x y z
N MET A 1 5.36 34.10 9.50
CA MET A 1 4.72 32.93 10.14
C MET A 1 5.00 31.71 9.28
N LYS A 2 5.88 30.79 9.72
CA LYS A 2 6.13 29.53 9.02
C LYS A 2 5.00 28.56 9.40
N ARG A 3 4.12 28.19 8.46
CA ARG A 3 3.11 27.15 8.70
C ARG A 3 3.86 25.83 8.93
N LYS A 4 3.63 25.18 10.07
CA LYS A 4 4.05 23.80 10.28
C LYS A 4 3.37 22.94 9.19
N PRO A 5 4.09 22.05 8.49
CA PRO A 5 3.43 21.09 7.62
C PRO A 5 2.51 20.24 8.51
N SER A 6 1.20 20.32 8.28
CA SER A 6 0.25 19.41 8.89
C SER A 6 0.47 18.04 8.26
N CYS A 7 0.95 17.07 9.03
CA CYS A 7 1.04 15.68 8.61
C CYS A 7 -0.38 15.17 8.31
N SER A 8 -0.79 15.19 7.04
CA SER A 8 -2.02 14.55 6.59
C SER A 8 -1.75 13.06 6.49
N LYS A 9 -2.40 12.26 7.35
CA LYS A 9 -2.44 10.80 7.14
C LYS A 9 -3.33 10.53 5.93
N GLN A 10 -2.83 9.81 4.94
CA GLN A 10 -3.60 9.35 3.79
C GLN A 10 -3.78 7.83 3.88
N ARG A 11 -4.91 7.32 3.40
CA ARG A 11 -5.21 5.88 3.35
C ARG A 11 -4.92 5.37 1.94
N LEU A 12 -4.04 4.40 1.84
CA LEU A 12 -3.64 3.76 0.59
C LEU A 12 -4.23 2.35 0.52
N LEU A 13 -5.05 2.09 -0.50
CA LEU A 13 -5.40 0.74 -0.91
C LEU A 13 -4.37 0.24 -1.93
N PHE A 14 -3.56 -0.74 -1.54
CA PHE A 14 -2.50 -1.30 -2.37
C PHE A 14 -2.95 -2.63 -2.97
N LEU A 15 -3.16 -2.69 -4.28
CA LEU A 15 -3.53 -3.90 -5.02
C LEU A 15 -2.28 -4.47 -5.70
N GLY A 16 -1.84 -5.65 -5.30
CA GLY A 16 -0.55 -6.16 -5.75
C GLY A 16 -0.43 -7.67 -5.90
N TRP A 17 0.49 -8.07 -6.79
CA TRP A 17 0.90 -9.46 -6.98
C TRP A 17 2.36 -9.57 -7.47
N GLY A 18 3.13 -10.49 -6.87
CA GLY A 18 4.48 -10.84 -7.29
C GLY A 18 5.57 -9.79 -7.01
N ALA A 19 6.76 -10.01 -7.58
CA ALA A 19 7.97 -9.24 -7.25
C ALA A 19 7.85 -7.73 -7.52
N ALA A 20 7.25 -7.32 -8.64
CA ALA A 20 7.07 -5.91 -8.94
C ALA A 20 6.16 -5.19 -7.94
N ALA A 21 5.15 -5.89 -7.40
CA ALA A 21 4.31 -5.37 -6.34
C ALA A 21 5.06 -5.30 -5.00
N ALA A 22 5.94 -6.27 -4.72
CA ALA A 22 6.76 -6.26 -3.51
C ALA A 22 7.69 -5.04 -3.50
N GLU A 23 8.36 -4.76 -4.61
CA GLU A 23 9.22 -3.57 -4.75
C GLU A 23 8.42 -2.27 -4.61
N ALA A 24 7.22 -2.19 -5.21
CA ALA A 24 6.35 -1.03 -5.06
C ALA A 24 5.88 -0.86 -3.60
N LEU A 25 5.50 -1.94 -2.91
CA LEU A 25 5.10 -1.91 -1.51
C LEU A 25 6.25 -1.48 -0.60
N LEU A 26 7.47 -1.97 -0.87
CA LEU A 26 8.68 -1.55 -0.16
C LEU A 26 8.98 -0.07 -0.38
N ALA A 27 8.83 0.43 -1.61
CA ALA A 27 9.05 1.84 -1.91
C ALA A 27 8.04 2.75 -1.19
N VAL A 28 6.78 2.33 -1.12
CA VAL A 28 5.74 3.06 -0.36
C VAL A 28 5.99 2.98 1.14
N ASN A 29 6.30 1.79 1.66
CA ASN A 29 6.51 1.58 3.10
C ASN A 29 7.82 2.20 3.60
N ALA A 30 8.81 2.39 2.73
CA ALA A 30 10.03 3.15 3.02
C ALA A 30 9.78 4.66 3.20
N LEU A 31 8.55 5.15 2.94
CA LEU A 31 8.15 6.52 3.21
C LEU A 31 7.71 6.77 4.67
N GLU A 32 7.79 5.76 5.54
CA GLU A 32 7.69 5.95 7.00
C GLU A 32 8.88 6.81 7.52
N PRO A 33 8.65 7.70 8.50
CA PRO A 33 9.68 8.62 8.96
C PRO A 33 10.80 7.84 9.66
N MET A 34 12.04 8.22 9.36
CA MET A 34 13.18 7.81 10.18
C MET A 34 12.82 8.06 11.66
N SER A 35 12.87 7.00 12.48
CA SER A 35 13.22 7.21 13.88
C SER A 35 14.57 7.93 13.90
N GLU A 36 14.79 8.86 14.84
CA GLU A 36 15.99 9.70 14.93
C GLU A 36 17.33 8.93 15.06
N SER A 37 17.33 7.60 14.97
CA SER A 37 18.46 6.73 15.29
C SER A 37 19.19 6.14 14.08
N ASP A 38 18.60 6.05 12.88
CA ASP A 38 19.19 5.27 11.78
C ASP A 38 19.73 6.13 10.62
N SER A 39 20.99 6.56 10.80
CA SER A 39 21.77 7.37 9.86
C SER A 39 22.46 6.56 8.74
N ALA A 40 21.85 5.49 8.21
CA ALA A 40 22.52 4.67 7.20
C ALA A 40 21.58 3.96 6.22
N ARG A 41 20.99 4.73 5.30
CA ARG A 41 20.65 4.39 3.88
C ARG A 41 19.54 5.31 3.39
N ARG A 42 19.89 6.54 3.01
CA ARG A 42 18.96 7.50 2.39
C ARG A 42 18.86 7.24 0.89
N SER A 43 17.69 6.82 0.42
CA SER A 43 17.24 7.21 -0.94
C SER A 43 16.65 8.61 -0.81
N VAL A 44 17.40 9.62 -1.23
CA VAL A 44 16.98 11.02 -1.15
C VAL A 44 16.11 11.31 -2.36
N VAL A 45 14.79 11.17 -2.21
CA VAL A 45 13.87 11.97 -3.02
C VAL A 45 13.58 13.22 -2.19
N PRO A 46 14.17 14.38 -2.51
CA PRO A 46 13.86 15.61 -1.80
C PRO A 46 12.43 16.02 -2.19
N SER A 47 11.49 15.82 -1.28
CA SER A 47 10.14 16.32 -1.44
C SER A 47 9.97 17.53 -0.53
N ASP A 48 9.81 18.71 -1.12
CA ASP A 48 9.30 19.91 -0.44
C ASP A 48 7.83 19.73 0.03
N ALA A 49 7.17 18.62 -0.36
CA ALA A 49 5.92 18.19 0.23
C ALA A 49 6.23 17.42 1.52
N GLY A 50 5.79 17.97 2.66
CA GLY A 50 6.05 17.40 3.98
C GLY A 50 5.66 15.94 4.11
N ASP A 51 6.19 15.27 5.14
CA ASP A 51 6.06 13.83 5.39
C ASP A 51 4.61 13.33 5.18
N ILE A 52 4.37 12.62 4.07
CA ILE A 52 3.11 11.95 3.81
C ILE A 52 3.20 10.57 4.46
N LYS A 53 2.34 10.32 5.44
CA LYS A 53 2.22 9.01 6.08
C LYS A 53 1.02 8.28 5.49
N PHE A 54 1.22 7.04 5.05
CA PHE A 54 0.15 6.20 4.56
C PHE A 54 -0.28 5.18 5.60
N GLU A 55 -1.57 5.15 5.93
CA GLU A 55 -2.20 3.94 6.43
C GLU A 55 -2.45 3.03 5.22
N CYS A 56 -1.86 1.85 5.18
CA CYS A 56 -1.88 0.99 4.00
C CYS A 56 -2.67 -0.30 4.26
N LEU A 57 -3.65 -0.56 3.39
CA LEU A 57 -4.33 -1.85 3.28
C LEU A 57 -3.86 -2.54 2.00
N VAL A 58 -3.13 -3.64 2.16
CA VAL A 58 -2.66 -4.47 1.05
C VAL A 58 -3.75 -5.47 0.68
N ILE A 59 -4.13 -5.49 -0.59
CA ILE A 59 -4.97 -6.51 -1.18
C ILE A 59 -4.13 -7.32 -2.17
N THR A 60 -4.13 -8.63 -1.96
CA THR A 60 -3.46 -9.57 -2.85
C THR A 60 -4.34 -10.78 -3.14
N HIS A 61 -3.92 -11.63 -4.08
CA HIS A 61 -4.72 -12.78 -4.51
C HIS A 61 -4.32 -14.06 -3.76
N GLU A 62 -5.20 -15.05 -3.62
CA GLU A 62 -4.86 -16.34 -2.96
C GLU A 62 -3.70 -17.06 -3.65
N LYS A 63 -3.69 -16.99 -4.99
CA LYS A 63 -2.59 -17.45 -5.84
C LYS A 63 -1.52 -16.38 -5.86
N GLN A 64 -0.40 -16.64 -5.18
CA GLN A 64 0.78 -15.77 -5.18
C GLN A 64 1.74 -16.14 -6.30
N SER A 65 2.76 -15.30 -6.49
CA SER A 65 3.92 -15.66 -7.31
C SER A 65 4.81 -16.62 -6.54
N ASP A 66 5.47 -17.56 -7.22
CA ASP A 66 6.38 -18.52 -6.56
C ASP A 66 7.59 -17.81 -5.95
N ASP A 67 8.02 -16.70 -6.56
CA ASP A 67 9.20 -15.95 -6.14
C ASP A 67 8.95 -15.07 -4.90
N VAL A 68 7.71 -14.60 -4.70
CA VAL A 68 7.36 -13.65 -3.63
C VAL A 68 5.91 -13.82 -3.18
N ASP A 69 5.73 -13.93 -1.87
CA ASP A 69 4.45 -13.88 -1.19
C ASP A 69 4.24 -12.52 -0.50
N LEU A 70 3.30 -11.71 -1.01
CA LEU A 70 3.01 -10.40 -0.44
C LEU A 70 2.38 -10.47 0.96
N ARG A 71 1.78 -11.61 1.33
CA ARG A 71 1.21 -11.82 2.66
C ARG A 71 2.31 -11.85 3.71
N GLU A 72 3.39 -12.57 3.42
CA GLU A 72 4.55 -12.64 4.30
C GLU A 72 5.25 -11.30 4.43
N LEU A 73 5.50 -10.63 3.29
CA LEU A 73 6.08 -9.29 3.27
C LEU A 73 5.23 -8.29 4.07
N SER A 74 3.91 -8.31 3.89
CA SER A 74 3.01 -7.41 4.63
C SER A 74 3.08 -7.68 6.13
N ARG A 75 3.09 -8.95 6.55
CA ARG A 75 3.22 -9.36 7.96
C ARG A 75 4.53 -8.88 8.57
N GLU A 76 5.66 -9.06 7.88
CA GLU A 76 6.98 -8.61 8.35
C GLU A 76 7.06 -7.09 8.54
N ARG A 77 6.26 -6.35 7.78
CA ARG A 77 6.16 -4.89 7.87
C ARG A 77 5.05 -4.40 8.79
N GLY A 78 4.28 -5.30 9.41
CA GLY A 78 3.15 -4.94 10.26
C GLY A 78 1.99 -4.29 9.50
N LEU A 79 1.89 -4.53 8.18
CA LEU A 79 0.84 -3.99 7.34
C LEU A 79 -0.40 -4.88 7.35
N GLN A 80 -1.58 -4.26 7.26
CA GLN A 80 -2.81 -5.00 7.04
C GLN A 80 -2.81 -5.60 5.64
N CYS A 81 -3.10 -6.89 5.54
CA CYS A 81 -3.13 -7.60 4.27
C CYS A 81 -4.37 -8.48 4.18
N LEU A 82 -5.16 -8.29 3.12
CA LEU A 82 -6.28 -9.13 2.76
C LEU A 82 -5.93 -9.94 1.51
N THR A 83 -6.22 -11.23 1.60
CA THR A 83 -6.12 -12.15 0.47
C THR A 83 -7.51 -12.38 -0.11
N VAL A 84 -7.67 -12.15 -1.41
CA VAL A 84 -8.91 -12.39 -2.14
C VAL A 84 -8.76 -13.55 -3.13
N GLY A 85 -9.79 -14.37 -3.23
CA GLY A 85 -9.87 -15.45 -4.23
C GLY A 85 -10.57 -15.00 -5.51
N ASP A 86 -10.81 -15.96 -6.40
CA ASP A 86 -11.57 -15.74 -7.64
C ASP A 86 -13.07 -15.54 -7.36
N GLU A 87 -13.61 -16.23 -6.34
CA GLU A 87 -15.03 -16.14 -5.98
C GLU A 87 -15.35 -14.84 -5.23
N ASN A 88 -16.42 -14.16 -5.66
CA ASN A 88 -16.89 -12.88 -5.09
C ASN A 88 -15.82 -11.79 -5.01
N HIS A 89 -14.81 -11.87 -5.89
CA HIS A 89 -13.67 -10.95 -5.92
C HIS A 89 -14.10 -9.48 -5.91
N ASP A 90 -14.99 -9.10 -6.84
CA ASP A 90 -15.43 -7.72 -7.02
C ASP A 90 -16.22 -7.21 -5.79
N ASP A 91 -17.10 -8.04 -5.22
CA ASP A 91 -17.89 -7.70 -4.03
C ASP A 91 -16.99 -7.50 -2.80
N ILE A 92 -15.98 -8.35 -2.63
CA ILE A 92 -15.03 -8.23 -1.52
C ILE A 92 -14.18 -6.96 -1.69
N LEU A 93 -13.69 -6.67 -2.91
CA LEU A 93 -12.95 -5.45 -3.15
C LEU A 93 -13.79 -4.20 -2.85
N LEU A 94 -15.04 -4.19 -3.30
CA LEU A 94 -15.95 -3.07 -3.07
C LEU A 94 -16.21 -2.86 -1.58
N ALA A 95 -16.62 -3.92 -0.87
CA ALA A 95 -16.88 -3.83 0.57
C ALA A 95 -15.66 -3.34 1.36
N ARG A 96 -14.45 -3.71 0.95
CA ARG A 96 -13.21 -3.28 1.60
C ARG A 96 -12.81 -1.87 1.26
N ALA A 97 -13.00 -1.44 0.02
CA ALA A 97 -12.80 -0.05 -0.35
C ALA A 97 -13.80 0.85 0.41
N GLU A 98 -15.06 0.44 0.53
CA GLU A 98 -16.08 1.16 1.29
C GLU A 98 -15.78 1.23 2.79
N GLU A 99 -15.31 0.14 3.41
CA GLU A 99 -14.94 0.12 4.82
C GLU A 99 -13.67 0.95 5.09
N PHE A 100 -12.67 0.80 4.23
CA PHE A 100 -11.37 1.44 4.41
C PHE A 100 -11.36 2.92 4.01
N GLN A 101 -12.21 3.32 3.04
CA GLN A 101 -12.30 4.67 2.48
C GLN A 101 -10.93 5.19 2.01
N PRO A 102 -10.29 4.55 1.01
CA PRO A 102 -8.95 4.96 0.57
C PRO A 102 -8.95 6.37 -0.04
N ASP A 103 -7.89 7.13 0.25
CA ASP A 103 -7.60 8.41 -0.41
C ASP A 103 -6.78 8.21 -1.69
N LEU A 104 -6.09 7.07 -1.79
CA LEU A 104 -5.29 6.67 -2.94
C LEU A 104 -5.43 5.17 -3.19
N VAL A 105 -5.48 4.79 -4.47
CA VAL A 105 -5.40 3.39 -4.90
C VAL A 105 -4.13 3.21 -5.73
N LEU A 106 -3.27 2.28 -5.33
CA LEU A 106 -2.08 1.89 -6.09
C LEU A 106 -2.23 0.46 -6.56
N CYS A 107 -2.15 0.27 -7.89
CA CYS A 107 -2.23 -1.04 -8.52
C CYS A 107 -0.88 -1.40 -9.12
N ALA A 108 -0.22 -2.42 -8.56
CA ALA A 108 1.11 -2.86 -8.98
C ALA A 108 1.06 -4.34 -9.38
N SER A 109 1.09 -4.61 -10.70
CA SER A 109 1.03 -5.98 -11.23
C SER A 109 -0.16 -6.82 -10.77
N TYR A 110 -1.23 -6.18 -10.28
CA TYR A 110 -2.45 -6.86 -9.91
C TYR A 110 -3.11 -7.47 -11.16
N ARG A 111 -3.52 -8.73 -11.07
CA ARG A 111 -3.95 -9.52 -12.25
C ARG A 111 -5.46 -9.68 -12.37
N LYS A 112 -6.22 -8.99 -11.53
CA LYS A 112 -7.68 -9.03 -11.52
C LYS A 112 -8.24 -7.67 -11.89
N ARG A 113 -9.46 -7.67 -12.41
CA ARG A 113 -10.21 -6.45 -12.67
C ARG A 113 -10.43 -5.74 -11.34
N VAL A 114 -10.19 -4.45 -11.29
CA VAL A 114 -10.60 -3.59 -10.18
C VAL A 114 -11.95 -2.99 -10.55
N PRO A 115 -13.02 -3.17 -9.74
CA PRO A 115 -14.31 -2.53 -9.97
C PRO A 115 -14.16 -1.02 -10.07
N ARG A 116 -14.99 -0.37 -10.88
CA ARG A 116 -14.89 1.08 -11.08
C ARG A 116 -15.23 1.83 -9.79
N GLU A 117 -16.17 1.29 -9.03
CA GLU A 117 -16.69 1.79 -7.78
C GLU A 117 -15.61 1.84 -6.68
N VAL A 118 -14.53 1.08 -6.83
CA VAL A 118 -13.34 1.15 -5.94
C VAL A 118 -12.44 2.35 -6.29
N LEU A 119 -12.58 2.90 -7.50
CA LEU A 119 -11.74 3.97 -8.05
C LEU A 119 -12.43 5.34 -8.06
N ASP A 120 -13.76 5.38 -7.92
CA ASP A 120 -14.58 6.59 -7.86
C ASP A 120 -14.56 7.19 -6.43
#